data_AF-A0A6H1X225-F1
#
_entry.id   AF-A0A6H1X225-F1
#
_cell.length_a   1.000
_cell.length_b   1.000
_cell.length_c   1.000
_cell.angle_alpha   90.00
_cell.angle_beta   90.00
_cell.angle_gamma   90.00
#
_symmetry.space_group_name_H-M   'P 1'
#
loop_
_entity.id
_entity.type
_entity.pdbx_description
1 polymer ?
#
loop_
_entity_poly.entity_id
_entity_poly.type
_entity_poly.pdbx_seq_one_letter_code
_entity_poly.pdbx_strand_id
1 'polypeptide(L)'
;MKKYRNDVMPNMMEDNINNQQSEDMNIQNYKNTVYNAYVVQIKSVYNNNFVEIGFDDFFYATGNQSTGKIFMLILLEDNNIMLRIHGGRFLRIDKNGFLVVDTNNEGASVFTLEKVDGVEYALLAPNGSYLRVRVRESDNRLVADVQEIDEYAAFKFRTITYY
;
A
#
# COMPACT_ATOMS: atom_id res chain seq x y z
N MET A 1 -22.93 8.90 65.90
CA MET A 1 -23.23 7.80 64.95
C MET A 1 -22.87 8.28 63.54
N LYS A 2 -21.96 7.56 62.87
CA LYS A 2 -21.54 7.60 61.44
C LYS A 2 -21.14 8.93 60.76
N LYS A 3 -19.84 9.00 60.42
CA LYS A 3 -19.17 9.85 59.42
C LYS A 3 -19.74 9.62 58.01
N TYR A 4 -19.80 10.65 57.17
CA TYR A 4 -19.44 10.53 55.75
C TYR A 4 -18.68 11.77 55.29
N ARG A 5 -17.48 11.51 54.75
CA ARG A 5 -16.59 12.46 54.07
C ARG A 5 -17.23 12.77 52.72
N ASN A 6 -17.27 14.04 52.34
CA ASN A 6 -17.47 14.38 50.93
C ASN A 6 -16.10 14.32 50.28
N ASP A 7 -15.86 13.17 49.66
CA ASP A 7 -14.65 12.86 48.91
C ASP A 7 -14.54 13.78 47.68
N VAL A 8 -13.33 14.29 47.49
CA VAL A 8 -12.86 14.96 46.28
C VAL A 8 -12.96 13.94 45.14
N MET A 9 -13.85 14.18 44.17
CA MET A 9 -13.87 13.40 42.94
C MET A 9 -12.60 13.73 42.13
N PRO A 10 -11.78 12.74 41.75
CA PRO A 10 -10.71 12.96 40.78
C PRO A 10 -11.34 13.31 39.45
N ASN A 11 -10.88 14.40 38.84
CA ASN A 11 -11.22 14.75 37.48
C ASN A 11 -10.84 13.55 36.59
N MET A 12 -11.84 12.99 35.93
CA MET A 12 -11.68 11.84 35.06
C MET A 12 -10.72 12.20 33.92
N MET A 13 -9.88 11.23 33.62
CA MET A 13 -8.89 11.19 32.55
C MET A 13 -9.40 11.92 31.31
N GLU A 14 -8.64 12.92 30.85
CA GLU A 14 -8.73 13.36 29.46
C GLU A 14 -8.45 12.12 28.60
N ASP A 15 -9.43 11.74 27.79
CA ASP A 15 -9.30 10.73 26.76
C ASP A 15 -8.10 11.10 25.89
N ASN A 16 -7.02 10.34 26.08
CA ASN A 16 -5.86 10.37 25.22
C ASN A 16 -6.31 9.75 23.89
N ILE A 17 -6.91 10.58 23.03
CA ILE A 17 -7.29 10.19 21.67
C ILE A 17 -5.98 9.80 20.98
N ASN A 18 -5.73 8.49 20.91
CA ASN A 18 -4.62 7.90 20.19
C ASN A 18 -4.53 8.53 18.80
N ASN A 19 -3.55 9.41 18.62
CA ASN A 19 -3.10 9.84 17.30
C ASN A 19 -2.50 8.58 16.64
N GLN A 20 -3.33 7.86 15.88
CA GLN A 20 -2.94 6.64 15.17
C GLN A 20 -1.94 7.01 14.06
N GLN A 21 -0.66 7.07 14.40
CA GLN A 21 0.42 7.30 13.45
C GLN A 21 0.63 6.02 12.63
N SER A 22 -0.04 5.94 11.49
CA SER A 22 0.37 5.06 10.41
C SER A 22 1.54 5.72 9.68
N GLU A 23 2.67 5.02 9.61
CA GLU A 23 3.93 5.53 9.05
C GLU A 23 4.23 4.91 7.68
N ASP A 24 4.85 5.70 6.80
CA ASP A 24 5.38 5.22 5.53
C ASP A 24 6.60 4.33 5.79
N MET A 25 6.64 3.17 5.14
CA MET A 25 7.61 2.13 5.38
C MET A 25 8.93 2.44 4.68
N ASN A 26 10.02 2.38 5.43
CA ASN A 26 11.37 2.30 4.87
C ASN A 26 11.75 0.83 4.66
N ILE A 27 11.51 0.32 3.46
CA ILE A 27 11.89 -1.03 3.05
C ILE A 27 13.42 -1.07 2.88
N GLN A 28 14.09 -1.80 3.76
CA GLN A 28 15.52 -2.09 3.67
C GLN A 28 15.76 -3.27 2.73
N ASN A 29 16.93 -3.34 2.09
CA ASN A 29 17.28 -4.47 1.23
C ASN A 29 17.44 -5.73 2.08
N TYR A 30 16.51 -6.69 1.97
CA TYR A 30 16.58 -7.94 2.73
C TYR A 30 17.35 -8.98 1.92
N LYS A 31 18.56 -9.33 2.41
CA LYS A 31 19.41 -10.39 1.84
C LYS A 31 19.16 -11.78 2.44
N ASN A 32 18.21 -11.92 3.37
CA ASN A 32 17.98 -13.15 4.13
C ASN A 32 16.56 -13.68 3.95
N THR A 33 16.47 -15.01 3.90
CA THR A 33 15.35 -15.91 3.53
C THR A 33 14.08 -15.83 4.38
N VAL A 34 13.91 -14.80 5.21
CA VAL A 34 12.69 -14.63 6.01
C VAL A 34 11.68 -13.88 5.14
N TYR A 35 10.68 -14.61 4.62
CA TYR A 35 9.52 -14.01 3.97
C TYR A 35 8.79 -13.12 4.99
N ASN A 36 9.03 -11.82 4.91
CA ASN A 36 8.34 -10.83 5.71
C ASN A 36 7.11 -10.34 4.94
N ALA A 37 5.95 -10.39 5.58
CA ALA A 37 4.72 -9.85 5.02
C ALA A 37 4.24 -8.67 5.87
N TYR A 38 3.84 -7.59 5.21
CA TYR A 38 3.35 -6.38 5.84
C TYR A 38 1.94 -6.07 5.36
N VAL A 39 1.08 -5.66 6.29
CA VAL A 39 -0.24 -5.13 5.96
C VAL A 39 -0.08 -3.64 5.67
N VAL A 40 -0.40 -3.22 4.45
CA VAL A 40 -0.12 -1.86 3.97
C VAL A 40 -1.29 -1.26 3.19
N GLN A 41 -1.39 0.05 3.17
CA GLN A 41 -2.03 0.78 2.07
C GLN A 41 -0.95 1.30 1.13
N ILE A 42 -1.25 1.36 -0.17
CA ILE A 42 -0.34 1.89 -1.19
C ILE A 42 -0.80 3.31 -1.53
N LYS A 43 0.11 4.27 -1.52
CA LYS A 43 -0.17 5.67 -1.82
C LYS A 43 0.66 6.13 -3.02
N SER A 44 0.03 6.73 -4.01
CA SER A 44 0.72 7.37 -5.13
C SER A 44 1.40 8.65 -4.66
N VAL A 45 2.67 8.85 -5.04
CA VAL A 45 3.39 10.10 -4.77
C VAL A 45 2.85 11.24 -5.64
N TYR A 46 2.47 10.95 -6.88
CA TYR A 46 1.97 11.92 -7.86
C TYR A 46 0.76 12.72 -7.34
N ASN A 47 -0.32 12.04 -6.97
CA ASN A 47 -1.58 12.69 -6.62
C ASN A 47 -1.94 12.57 -5.13
N ASN A 48 -1.04 12.01 -4.31
CA ASN A 48 -1.24 11.78 -2.88
C ASN A 48 -2.48 10.93 -2.52
N ASN A 49 -3.05 10.20 -3.47
CA ASN A 49 -4.18 9.32 -3.23
C ASN A 49 -3.72 7.90 -2.93
N PHE A 50 -4.58 7.18 -2.22
CA PHE A 50 -4.42 5.76 -1.94
C PHE A 50 -4.96 4.92 -3.09
N VAL A 51 -4.35 3.77 -3.29
CA VAL A 51 -4.79 2.80 -4.28
C VAL A 51 -6.08 2.13 -3.81
N GLU A 52 -7.12 2.17 -4.63
CA GLU A 52 -8.38 1.47 -4.43
C GLU A 52 -8.73 0.57 -5.62
N ILE A 53 -9.75 -0.27 -5.48
CA ILE A 53 -10.27 -1.11 -6.56
C ILE A 53 -11.61 -0.54 -7.02
N GLY A 54 -11.75 -0.30 -8.32
CA GLY A 54 -12.99 0.17 -8.94
C GLY A 54 -14.00 -0.96 -9.14
N PHE A 55 -15.22 -0.60 -9.53
CA PHE A 55 -16.28 -1.57 -9.84
C PHE A 55 -16.00 -2.41 -11.10
N ASP A 56 -15.04 -1.99 -11.92
CA ASP A 56 -14.58 -2.71 -13.10
C ASP A 56 -13.33 -3.57 -12.82
N ASP A 57 -13.03 -3.83 -11.53
CA ASP A 57 -11.94 -4.68 -11.04
C ASP A 57 -10.52 -4.19 -11.35
N PHE A 58 -10.37 -2.96 -11.85
CA PHE A 58 -9.08 -2.29 -12.00
C PHE A 58 -8.67 -1.54 -10.74
N PHE A 59 -7.37 -1.32 -10.59
CA PHE A 59 -6.83 -0.51 -9.50
C PHE A 59 -6.65 0.95 -9.91
N TYR A 60 -6.98 1.86 -8.98
CA TYR A 60 -6.99 3.30 -9.20
C TYR A 60 -6.29 4.04 -8.06
N ALA A 61 -5.53 5.08 -8.38
CA ALA A 61 -5.00 6.01 -7.37
C ALA A 61 -5.98 7.15 -7.11
N THR A 62 -7.16 6.84 -6.59
CA THR A 62 -8.26 7.80 -6.33
C THR A 62 -8.77 7.77 -4.90
N GLY A 63 -8.36 6.78 -4.12
CA GLY A 63 -8.82 6.61 -2.75
C GLY A 63 -8.22 7.63 -1.79
N ASN A 64 -8.90 7.83 -0.67
CA ASN A 64 -8.34 8.53 0.49
C ASN A 64 -7.91 7.50 1.56
N GLN A 65 -7.41 7.96 2.72
CA GLN A 65 -6.95 7.07 3.78
C GLN A 65 -8.02 6.07 4.24
N SER A 66 -9.30 6.45 4.21
CA SER A 66 -10.42 5.61 4.64
C SER A 66 -10.93 4.66 3.56
N THR A 67 -10.75 4.98 2.27
CA THR A 67 -11.24 4.15 1.14
C THR A 67 -10.14 3.30 0.49
N GLY A 68 -8.87 3.70 0.68
CA GLY A 68 -7.70 3.01 0.16
C GLY A 68 -7.71 1.54 0.56
N LYS A 69 -7.47 0.66 -0.41
CA LYS A 69 -7.43 -0.77 -0.16
C LYS A 69 -6.21 -1.15 0.66
N ILE A 70 -6.45 -2.16 1.49
CA ILE A 70 -5.43 -2.77 2.32
C ILE A 70 -4.89 -3.97 1.56
N PHE A 71 -3.58 -4.02 1.46
CA PHE A 71 -2.81 -5.04 0.78
C PHE A 71 -1.94 -5.78 1.78
N MET A 72 -1.55 -6.99 1.40
CA MET A 72 -0.42 -7.67 2.00
C MET A 72 0.74 -7.58 1.01
N LEU A 73 1.80 -6.89 1.43
CA LEU A 73 3.06 -6.77 0.72
C LEU A 73 3.99 -7.85 1.24
N ILE A 74 4.34 -8.80 0.37
CA ILE A 74 5.16 -9.96 0.72
C ILE A 74 6.54 -9.72 0.12
N LEU A 75 7.55 -9.57 0.99
CA LEU A 75 8.94 -9.44 0.59
C LEU A 75 9.52 -10.80 0.21
N LEU A 76 10.25 -10.80 -0.89
CA LEU A 76 11.03 -11.91 -1.41
C LEU A 76 12.52 -11.53 -1.42
N GLU A 77 13.35 -12.44 -1.87
CA GLU A 77 14.78 -12.18 -2.10
C GLU A 77 15.00 -11.15 -3.22
N ASP A 78 16.17 -10.52 -3.23
CA ASP A 78 16.61 -9.58 -4.27
C ASP A 78 15.65 -8.40 -4.51
N ASN A 79 15.10 -7.84 -3.43
CA ASN A 79 14.15 -6.72 -3.45
C ASN A 79 12.87 -7.00 -4.23
N ASN A 80 12.55 -8.27 -4.46
CA ASN A 80 11.32 -8.62 -5.12
C ASN A 80 10.15 -8.64 -4.13
N ILE A 81 8.95 -8.35 -4.63
CA ILE A 81 7.72 -8.39 -3.85
C ILE A 81 6.60 -9.07 -4.62
N MET A 82 5.66 -9.62 -3.86
CA MET A 82 4.31 -9.91 -4.35
C MET A 82 3.32 -9.06 -3.58
N LEU A 83 2.24 -8.68 -4.26
CA LEU A 83 1.11 -7.99 -3.67
C LEU A 83 -0.13 -8.89 -3.72
N ARG A 84 -0.92 -8.87 -2.66
CA ARG A 84 -2.29 -9.40 -2.65
C ARG A 84 -3.21 -8.45 -1.91
N ILE A 85 -4.51 -8.49 -2.22
CA ILE A 85 -5.51 -7.85 -1.36
C ILE A 85 -5.42 -8.52 0.01
N HIS A 86 -5.44 -7.74 1.09
CA HIS A 86 -5.42 -8.29 2.45
C HIS A 86 -6.63 -9.21 2.67
N GLY A 87 -6.39 -10.48 3.03
CA GLY A 87 -7.43 -11.52 3.10
C GLY A 87 -7.99 -11.99 1.74
N GLY A 88 -7.50 -11.44 0.62
CA GLY A 88 -7.97 -11.71 -0.74
C GLY A 88 -6.92 -12.35 -1.64
N ARG A 89 -7.10 -12.20 -2.96
CA ARG A 89 -6.26 -12.81 -4.01
C ARG A 89 -5.02 -11.96 -4.32
N PHE A 90 -4.04 -12.60 -4.96
CA PHE A 90 -2.84 -11.96 -5.49
C PHE A 90 -3.16 -10.97 -6.60
N LEU A 91 -2.24 -10.02 -6.80
CA LEU A 91 -2.27 -9.08 -7.91
C LEU A 91 -1.32 -9.54 -9.02
N ARG A 92 -1.67 -9.18 -10.25
CA ARG A 92 -0.84 -9.41 -11.42
C ARG A 92 -0.93 -8.27 -12.40
N ILE A 93 0.04 -8.18 -13.29
CA ILE A 93 -0.01 -7.38 -14.50
C ILE A 93 -0.70 -8.20 -15.59
N ASP A 94 -1.76 -7.65 -16.18
CA ASP A 94 -2.45 -8.27 -17.30
C ASP A 94 -1.68 -8.08 -18.61
N LYS A 95 -2.18 -8.68 -19.69
CA LYS A 95 -1.57 -8.59 -21.03
C LYS A 95 -1.47 -7.16 -21.59
N ASN A 96 -2.26 -6.22 -21.07
CA ASN A 96 -2.27 -4.82 -21.48
C ASN A 96 -1.46 -3.93 -20.53
N GLY A 97 -0.80 -4.52 -19.52
CA GLY A 97 -0.01 -3.79 -18.53
C GLY A 97 -0.80 -3.35 -17.30
N PHE A 98 -2.11 -3.58 -17.20
CA PHE A 98 -2.87 -3.13 -16.04
C PHE A 98 -2.61 -3.99 -14.81
N LEU A 99 -2.55 -3.34 -13.65
CA LEU A 99 -2.63 -4.07 -12.38
C LEU A 99 -4.07 -4.55 -12.18
N VAL A 100 -4.23 -5.86 -11.97
CA VAL A 100 -5.52 -6.53 -11.79
C VAL A 100 -5.42 -7.60 -10.70
N VAL A 101 -6.58 -8.07 -10.22
CA VAL A 101 -6.66 -9.23 -9.34
C VAL A 101 -6.45 -10.52 -10.14
N ASP A 102 -5.66 -11.45 -9.61
CA ASP A 102 -5.49 -12.79 -10.19
C ASP A 102 -6.74 -13.67 -9.94
N THR A 103 -7.79 -13.42 -10.72
CA THR A 103 -9.07 -14.15 -10.64
C THR A 103 -9.02 -15.52 -11.32
N ASN A 104 -8.08 -15.70 -12.26
CA ASN A 104 -7.96 -16.89 -13.09
C ASN A 104 -6.77 -17.81 -12.71
N ASN A 105 -6.07 -17.50 -11.62
CA ASN A 105 -4.94 -18.28 -11.11
C ASN A 105 -3.79 -18.40 -12.12
N GLU A 106 -3.52 -17.34 -12.87
CA GLU A 106 -2.35 -17.26 -13.78
C GLU A 106 -1.04 -17.06 -13.01
N GLY A 107 -1.12 -16.71 -11.73
CA GLY A 107 0.03 -16.48 -10.86
C GLY A 107 0.20 -15.00 -10.54
N ALA A 108 0.73 -14.75 -9.34
CA ALA A 108 1.05 -13.41 -8.88
C ALA A 108 2.18 -12.79 -9.72
N SER A 109 2.09 -11.49 -10.00
CA SER A 109 3.25 -10.77 -10.51
C SER A 109 4.27 -10.56 -9.39
N VAL A 110 5.53 -10.86 -9.72
CA VAL A 110 6.69 -10.52 -8.90
C VAL A 110 7.22 -9.18 -9.39
N PHE A 111 7.20 -8.18 -8.52
CA PHE A 111 7.72 -6.84 -8.83
C PHE A 111 9.09 -6.67 -8.19
N THR A 112 10.03 -6.05 -8.89
CA THR A 112 11.27 -5.58 -8.27
C THR A 112 11.04 -4.18 -7.71
N LEU A 113 11.34 -4.00 -6.42
CA LEU A 113 11.30 -2.68 -5.78
C LEU A 113 12.59 -1.92 -6.06
N GLU A 114 12.45 -0.72 -6.61
CA GLU A 114 13.54 0.24 -6.76
C GLU A 114 13.28 1.46 -5.89
N LYS A 115 14.27 1.85 -5.09
CA LYS A 115 14.17 3.02 -4.21
C LYS A 115 14.36 4.29 -5.06
N VAL A 116 13.39 5.19 -4.99
CA VAL A 116 13.42 6.48 -5.71
C VAL A 116 14.08 7.54 -4.84
N ASP A 117 13.45 7.88 -3.71
CA ASP A 117 13.99 8.79 -2.70
C ASP A 117 13.36 8.49 -1.34
N GLY A 118 14.10 8.61 -0.24
CA GLY A 118 13.55 8.47 1.11
C GLY A 118 12.75 7.19 1.36
N VAL A 119 11.41 7.29 1.34
CA VAL A 119 10.44 6.19 1.53
C VAL A 119 9.60 5.92 0.27
N GLU A 120 10.06 6.40 -0.87
CA GLU A 120 9.41 6.30 -2.18
C GLU A 120 10.04 5.20 -3.01
N TYR A 121 9.19 4.40 -3.64
CA TYR A 121 9.59 3.22 -4.38
C TYR A 121 8.86 3.14 -5.71
N ALA A 122 9.58 2.71 -6.74
CA ALA A 122 9.04 2.29 -8.01
C ALA A 122 8.93 0.75 -8.04
N LEU A 123 7.97 0.24 -8.80
CA LEU A 123 7.72 -1.20 -8.94
C LEU A 123 7.95 -1.59 -10.39
N LEU A 124 9.09 -2.25 -10.67
CA LEU A 124 9.35 -2.85 -11.97
C LEU A 124 8.55 -4.14 -12.11
N ALA A 125 7.65 -4.19 -13.08
CA ALA A 125 6.81 -5.34 -13.34
C ALA A 125 7.49 -6.42 -14.21
N PRO A 126 6.97 -7.66 -14.25
CA PRO A 126 7.49 -8.74 -15.09
C PRO A 126 7.50 -8.43 -16.59
N ASN A 127 6.69 -7.48 -17.05
CA ASN A 127 6.68 -7.03 -18.45
C ASN A 127 7.82 -6.05 -18.78
N GLY A 128 8.74 -5.80 -17.84
CA GLY A 128 9.88 -4.91 -18.02
C GLY A 128 9.53 -3.42 -17.94
N SER A 129 8.32 -3.06 -17.48
CA SER A 129 7.89 -1.67 -17.33
C SER A 129 7.62 -1.33 -15.87
N TYR A 130 7.77 -0.06 -15.48
CA TYR A 130 7.40 0.41 -14.15
C TYR A 130 5.89 0.64 -14.06
N LEU A 131 5.31 0.19 -12.95
CA LEU A 131 3.95 0.53 -12.57
C LEU A 131 3.84 2.04 -12.34
N ARG A 132 2.79 2.67 -12.86
CA ARG A 132 2.50 4.09 -12.65
C ARG A 132 1.00 4.38 -12.61
N VAL A 133 0.66 5.60 -12.21
CA VAL A 133 -0.68 6.16 -12.36
C VAL A 133 -0.89 6.64 -13.81
N ARG A 134 -1.93 6.13 -14.46
CA ARG A 134 -2.28 6.48 -15.84
C ARG A 134 -3.00 7.82 -15.90
N VAL A 135 -2.37 8.79 -16.55
CA VAL A 135 -2.90 10.17 -16.65
C VAL A 135 -3.45 10.54 -18.03
N ARG A 136 -3.04 9.88 -19.12
CA ARG A 136 -3.43 10.27 -20.49
C ARG A 136 -4.95 10.16 -20.72
N GLU A 137 -5.57 9.15 -20.12
CA GLU A 137 -7.00 8.89 -20.16
C GLU A 137 -7.75 9.51 -18.97
N SER A 138 -7.02 10.22 -18.09
CA SER A 138 -7.54 10.90 -16.88
C SER A 138 -8.34 10.00 -15.93
N ASP A 139 -8.10 8.69 -15.95
CA ASP A 139 -8.79 7.75 -15.09
C ASP A 139 -8.00 7.34 -13.86
N ASN A 140 -6.70 7.63 -13.80
CA ASN A 140 -5.80 7.27 -12.69
C ASN A 140 -5.70 5.76 -12.42
N ARG A 141 -5.92 4.92 -13.45
CA ARG A 141 -5.67 3.47 -13.34
C ARG A 141 -4.19 3.18 -13.13
N LEU A 142 -3.88 2.07 -12.46
CA LEU A 142 -2.53 1.58 -12.36
C LEU A 142 -2.15 0.71 -13.55
N VAL A 143 -1.09 1.11 -14.25
CA VAL A 143 -0.59 0.45 -15.47
C VAL A 143 0.93 0.42 -15.47
N ALA A 144 1.52 -0.69 -15.94
CA ALA A 144 2.94 -0.86 -16.13
C ALA A 144 3.28 -0.73 -17.62
N ASP A 145 3.58 0.48 -18.08
CA ASP A 145 3.75 0.82 -19.51
C ASP A 145 4.92 1.80 -19.79
N VAL A 146 5.71 2.18 -18.78
CA VAL A 146 6.88 3.06 -18.93
C VAL A 146 8.18 2.34 -18.62
N GLN A 147 9.23 2.66 -19.37
CA GLN A 147 10.55 2.03 -19.24
C GLN A 147 11.49 2.76 -18.28
N GLU A 148 11.13 3.99 -17.89
CA GLU A 148 11.90 4.83 -16.98
C GLU A 148 10.99 5.29 -15.84
N ILE A 149 11.56 5.52 -14.66
CA ILE A 149 10.83 6.02 -13.49
C ILE A 149 10.51 7.51 -13.74
N ASP A 150 9.22 7.83 -13.83
CA ASP A 150 8.72 9.20 -13.92
C ASP A 150 7.95 9.62 -12.66
N GLU A 151 7.42 10.85 -12.65
CA GLU A 151 6.67 11.40 -11.50
C GLU A 151 5.40 10.61 -11.15
N TYR A 152 4.90 9.75 -12.07
CA TYR A 152 3.70 8.93 -11.88
C TYR A 152 4.02 7.51 -11.39
N ALA A 153 5.30 7.12 -11.39
CA ALA A 153 5.77 5.75 -11.12
C ALA A 153 6.29 5.53 -9.68
N ALA A 154 6.14 6.52 -8.80
CA ALA A 154 6.58 6.44 -7.41
C ALA A 154 5.41 6.24 -6.43
N PHE A 155 5.61 5.34 -5.47
CA PHE A 155 4.62 4.98 -4.44
C PHE A 155 5.25 4.93 -3.04
N LYS A 156 4.41 5.16 -2.03
CA LYS A 156 4.70 4.95 -0.61
C LYS A 156 3.87 3.79 -0.08
N PHE A 157 4.46 2.96 0.76
CA PHE A 157 3.77 1.87 1.44
C PHE A 157 3.52 2.25 2.89
N ARG A 158 2.27 2.46 3.27
CA ARG A 158 1.90 2.88 4.62
C ARG A 158 1.49 1.67 5.45
N THR A 159 2.20 1.39 6.54
CA THR A 159 1.91 0.21 7.37
C THR A 159 0.63 0.41 8.16
N ILE A 160 -0.19 -0.63 8.25
CA ILE A 160 -1.43 -0.66 9.03
C ILE A 160 -1.28 -1.66 10.17
N THR A 161 -1.28 -1.16 11.40
CA THR A 161 -1.03 -1.96 12.61
C THR A 161 -2.32 -2.47 13.26
N TYR A 162 -3.45 -1.83 13.00
CA TYR A 162 -4.78 -2.21 13.49
C TYR A 162 -5.82 -1.82 12.43
N TYR A 163 -6.68 -2.77 12.02
CA TYR A 163 -7.79 -2.58 11.08
C TYR A 163 -9.04 -3.31 11.57
#